data_AF-A0A2M9KP08-F1
#
_entry.id   AF-A0A2M9KP08-F1
#
_cell.length_a   1.000
_cell.length_b   1.000
_cell.length_c   1.000
_cell.angle_alpha   90.00
_cell.angle_beta   90.00
_cell.angle_gamma   90.00
#
_symmetry.space_group_name_H-M   'P 1'
#
loop_
_entity.id
_entity.type
_entity.pdbx_description
1 polymer ?
#
loop_
_entity_poly.entity_id
_entity_poly.type
_entity_poly.pdbx_seq_one_letter_code
_entity_poly.pdbx_strand_id
1 'polypeptide(L)'
;MQAARRAAVGAAAGAIRAGHARYTTGAPTRAGKAEARSARRTAKGETKARRQSGLAPSGHPTPKAAPAAIRQKALRRSALRHAARMTGSALLAAGAGVVSGVWNWKKPGVATRHMRAVWRRLAGRARQVRAARDAAINGTSTDGGKPEVAVPATQVNNPNRPKDPVLAPVQKSVKSRPVVLAGADPSGGTVSESGTAFTRLSDAAEVMLQAASTFDPEYMAEFQDLIDDLPEALSTVQETLRVLAELSQEKLPVDPLVVEEIGEGYRAMSRVVSALDEVGTVYRRVHADDIERIENPRNGIDGERRWNV
;
A
#
# COMPACT_ATOMS: atom_id res chain seq x y z
N MET A 1 -55.13 7.37 29.50
CA MET A 1 -53.81 7.77 28.93
C MET A 1 -52.88 6.60 28.55
N GLN A 2 -53.06 5.36 29.03
CA GLN A 2 -52.14 4.25 28.69
C GLN A 2 -52.35 3.63 27.29
N ALA A 3 -53.58 3.67 26.73
CA ALA A 3 -53.87 3.08 25.41
C ALA A 3 -53.23 3.85 24.24
N ALA A 4 -53.18 5.18 24.31
CA ALA A 4 -52.59 6.03 23.27
C ALA A 4 -51.06 5.86 23.16
N ARG A 5 -50.37 5.56 24.28
CA ARG A 5 -48.92 5.30 24.29
C ARG A 5 -48.57 3.97 23.63
N ARG A 6 -49.42 2.93 23.75
CA ARG A 6 -49.19 1.63 23.08
C ARG A 6 -49.38 1.70 21.55
N ALA A 7 -50.34 2.51 21.08
CA ALA A 7 -50.57 2.71 19.65
C ALA A 7 -49.40 3.45 18.96
N ALA A 8 -48.81 4.44 19.63
CA ALA A 8 -47.66 5.19 19.10
C ALA A 8 -46.38 4.34 18.99
N VAL A 9 -46.15 3.43 19.94
CA VAL A 9 -45.00 2.51 19.92
C VAL A 9 -45.14 1.46 18.82
N GLY A 10 -46.36 0.97 18.56
CA GLY A 10 -46.64 0.04 17.44
C GLY A 10 -46.42 0.67 16.06
N ALA A 11 -46.82 1.93 15.87
CA ALA A 11 -46.62 2.65 14.62
C ALA A 11 -45.14 2.96 14.32
N ALA A 12 -44.36 3.30 15.36
CA ALA A 12 -42.91 3.51 15.23
C ALA A 12 -42.15 2.21 14.89
N ALA A 13 -42.54 1.08 15.49
CA ALA A 13 -41.95 -0.23 15.18
C ALA A 13 -42.26 -0.70 13.74
N GLY A 14 -43.45 -0.38 13.21
CA GLY A 14 -43.83 -0.66 11.83
C GLY A 14 -43.04 0.16 10.81
N ALA A 15 -42.78 1.44 11.10
CA ALA A 15 -41.99 2.33 10.23
C ALA A 15 -40.51 1.91 10.14
N ILE A 16 -39.93 1.43 11.25
CA ILE A 16 -38.54 0.94 11.30
C ILE A 16 -38.39 -0.35 10.47
N ARG A 17 -39.36 -1.29 10.55
CA ARG A 17 -39.35 -2.50 9.70
C ARG A 17 -39.53 -2.18 8.20
N ALA A 18 -40.39 -1.22 7.85
CA ALA A 18 -40.60 -0.81 6.46
C ALA A 18 -39.40 -0.04 5.86
N GLY A 19 -38.59 0.62 6.70
CA GLY A 19 -37.32 1.23 6.31
C GLY A 19 -36.22 0.19 6.07
N HIS A 20 -36.12 -0.81 6.96
CA HIS A 20 -35.12 -1.88 6.85
C HIS A 20 -35.34 -2.77 5.62
N ALA A 21 -36.60 -3.08 5.28
CA ALA A 21 -36.95 -3.88 4.11
C ALA A 21 -36.57 -3.21 2.76
N ARG A 22 -36.52 -1.88 2.69
CA ARG A 22 -36.07 -1.15 1.49
C ARG A 22 -34.55 -1.15 1.32
N TYR A 23 -33.80 -1.34 2.42
CA TYR A 23 -32.34 -1.41 2.39
C TYR A 23 -31.85 -2.80 2.00
N THR A 24 -32.55 -3.85 2.43
CA THR A 24 -32.15 -5.26 2.19
C THR A 24 -32.55 -5.78 0.82
N THR A 25 -33.63 -5.28 0.21
CA THR A 25 -34.12 -5.76 -1.10
C THR A 25 -33.39 -5.13 -2.30
N GLY A 26 -32.84 -3.92 -2.15
CA GLY A 26 -32.07 -3.23 -3.19
C GLY A 26 -30.55 -3.39 -3.11
N ALA A 27 -30.01 -3.86 -1.98
CA ALA A 27 -28.59 -4.08 -1.77
C ALA A 27 -27.97 -5.13 -2.72
N PRO A 28 -28.55 -6.34 -2.93
CA PRO A 28 -27.90 -7.34 -3.78
C PRO A 28 -27.85 -6.93 -5.25
N THR A 29 -28.85 -6.20 -5.74
CA THR A 29 -28.88 -5.70 -7.13
C THR A 29 -27.91 -4.54 -7.37
N ARG A 30 -27.63 -3.72 -6.35
CA ARG A 30 -26.62 -2.64 -6.41
C ARG A 30 -25.19 -3.16 -6.24
N ALA A 31 -25.00 -4.18 -5.40
CA ALA A 31 -23.73 -4.90 -5.24
C ALA A 31 -23.35 -5.64 -6.53
N GLY A 32 -24.27 -6.41 -7.13
CA GLY A 32 -24.02 -7.08 -8.42
C GLY A 32 -23.75 -6.10 -9.58
N LYS A 33 -24.39 -4.92 -9.58
CA LYS A 33 -24.06 -3.84 -10.54
C LYS A 33 -22.72 -3.17 -10.27
N ALA A 34 -22.24 -3.16 -9.02
CA ALA A 34 -20.92 -2.65 -8.68
C ALA A 34 -19.82 -3.64 -9.08
N GLU A 35 -20.03 -4.93 -8.82
CA GLU A 35 -19.17 -6.04 -9.23
C GLU A 35 -19.11 -6.18 -10.76
N ALA A 36 -20.24 -6.11 -11.45
CA ALA A 36 -20.25 -6.10 -12.92
C ALA A 36 -19.48 -4.90 -13.50
N ARG A 37 -19.44 -3.76 -12.80
CA ARG A 37 -18.64 -2.59 -13.21
C ARG A 37 -17.17 -2.75 -12.88
N SER A 38 -16.79 -3.37 -11.77
CA SER A 38 -15.39 -3.67 -11.44
C SER A 38 -14.85 -4.74 -12.38
N ALA A 39 -15.57 -5.84 -12.61
CA ALA A 39 -15.21 -6.89 -13.55
C ALA A 39 -15.04 -6.37 -14.99
N ARG A 40 -15.92 -5.47 -15.44
CA ARG A 40 -15.75 -4.81 -16.76
C ARG A 40 -14.54 -3.88 -16.81
N ARG A 41 -14.11 -3.30 -15.68
CA ARG A 41 -12.92 -2.44 -15.60
C ARG A 41 -11.64 -3.26 -15.54
N THR A 42 -11.62 -4.36 -14.79
CA THR A 42 -10.49 -5.30 -14.72
C THR A 42 -10.27 -5.97 -16.06
N ALA A 43 -11.32 -6.50 -16.71
CA ALA A 43 -11.22 -7.08 -18.06
C ALA A 43 -10.72 -6.08 -19.11
N LYS A 44 -11.15 -4.81 -19.04
CA LYS A 44 -10.62 -3.72 -19.90
C LYS A 44 -9.18 -3.35 -19.56
N GLY A 45 -8.77 -3.47 -18.30
CA GLY A 45 -7.41 -3.27 -17.84
C GLY A 45 -6.48 -4.37 -18.35
N GLU A 46 -6.88 -5.63 -18.20
CA GLU A 46 -6.14 -6.82 -18.65
C GLU A 46 -5.96 -6.86 -20.16
N THR A 47 -7.01 -6.59 -20.94
CA THR A 47 -6.92 -6.51 -22.40
C THR A 47 -5.98 -5.39 -22.87
N LYS A 48 -5.99 -4.25 -22.17
CA LYS A 48 -5.08 -3.14 -22.44
C LYS A 48 -3.63 -3.49 -22.05
N ALA A 49 -3.44 -4.14 -20.90
CA ALA A 49 -2.14 -4.59 -20.41
C ALA A 49 -1.52 -5.64 -21.35
N ARG A 50 -2.30 -6.65 -21.79
CA ARG A 50 -1.89 -7.65 -22.79
C ARG A 50 -1.51 -7.02 -24.14
N ARG A 51 -2.22 -5.98 -24.56
CA ARG A 51 -1.91 -5.24 -25.80
C ARG A 51 -0.65 -4.39 -25.65
N GLN A 52 -0.41 -3.83 -24.47
CA GLN A 52 0.77 -3.02 -24.16
C GLN A 52 2.03 -3.87 -23.89
N SER A 53 1.87 -5.10 -23.40
CA SER A 53 2.97 -6.02 -23.10
C SER A 53 3.58 -6.69 -24.34
N GLY A 54 3.08 -6.39 -25.55
CA GLY A 54 3.62 -6.93 -26.79
C GLY A 54 3.39 -8.43 -27.02
N LEU A 55 2.60 -9.09 -26.17
CA LEU A 55 2.28 -10.53 -26.24
C LEU A 55 1.22 -10.88 -27.31
N ALA A 56 0.64 -9.88 -27.98
CA ALA A 56 -0.29 -10.10 -29.08
C ALA A 56 0.49 -10.24 -30.40
N PRO A 57 0.18 -11.23 -31.27
CA PRO A 57 0.94 -11.53 -32.50
C PRO A 57 0.88 -10.46 -33.59
N SER A 58 0.31 -9.28 -33.30
CA SER A 58 0.18 -8.16 -34.25
C SER A 58 0.80 -6.88 -33.69
N GLY A 59 2.09 -6.70 -33.98
CA GLY A 59 2.79 -5.42 -34.00
C GLY A 59 2.89 -4.65 -32.69
N HIS A 60 4.09 -4.15 -32.37
CA HIS A 60 4.27 -3.17 -31.30
C HIS A 60 3.33 -1.98 -31.52
N PRO A 61 2.38 -1.69 -30.60
CA PRO A 61 1.54 -0.53 -30.75
C PRO A 61 2.39 0.72 -30.54
N THR A 62 2.66 1.44 -31.62
CA THR A 62 3.11 2.83 -31.50
C THR A 62 2.04 3.60 -30.69
N PRO A 63 2.44 4.45 -29.74
CA PRO A 63 1.49 5.20 -28.93
C PRO A 63 0.70 6.17 -29.83
N LYS A 64 -0.43 5.72 -30.37
CA LYS A 64 -1.36 6.62 -31.07
C LYS A 64 -1.87 7.65 -30.06
N ALA A 65 -1.69 8.92 -30.41
CA ALA A 65 -2.24 10.04 -29.66
C ALA A 65 -3.71 9.77 -29.33
N ALA A 66 -4.11 9.99 -28.07
CA ALA A 66 -5.49 9.81 -27.65
C ALA A 66 -6.42 10.61 -28.58
N PRO A 67 -7.61 10.09 -28.95
CA PRO A 67 -8.51 10.79 -29.85
C PRO A 67 -8.86 12.17 -29.27
N ALA A 68 -8.91 13.20 -30.14
CA ALA A 68 -8.99 14.61 -29.74
C ALA A 68 -10.11 14.90 -28.71
N ALA A 69 -11.25 14.22 -28.82
CA ALA A 69 -12.37 14.36 -27.89
C ALA A 69 -12.04 13.91 -26.45
N ILE A 70 -11.22 12.86 -26.27
CA ILE A 70 -10.79 12.39 -24.94
C ILE A 70 -9.79 13.39 -24.34
N ARG A 71 -8.86 13.90 -25.16
CA ARG A 71 -7.89 14.93 -24.76
C ARG A 71 -8.61 16.21 -24.32
N GLN A 72 -9.59 16.69 -25.09
CA GLN A 72 -10.40 17.86 -24.73
C GLN A 72 -11.17 17.66 -23.41
N LYS A 73 -11.77 16.49 -23.20
CA LYS A 73 -12.44 16.16 -21.92
C LYS A 73 -11.46 16.15 -20.75
N ALA A 74 -10.25 15.64 -20.94
CA ALA A 74 -9.20 15.63 -19.93
C ALA A 74 -8.74 17.06 -19.58
N LEU A 75 -8.53 17.91 -20.58
CA LEU A 75 -8.16 19.33 -20.40
C LEU A 75 -9.27 20.11 -19.66
N ARG A 76 -10.55 19.89 -20.00
CA ARG A 76 -11.68 20.51 -19.28
C ARG A 76 -11.73 20.10 -17.80
N ARG A 77 -11.50 18.83 -17.50
CA ARG A 77 -11.40 18.34 -16.10
C ARG A 77 -10.19 18.93 -15.38
N SER A 78 -9.05 19.06 -16.06
CA SER A 78 -7.84 19.70 -15.52
C SER A 78 -8.09 21.18 -15.17
N ALA A 79 -8.81 21.89 -16.05
CA ALA A 79 -9.22 23.28 -15.84
C ALA A 79 -10.16 23.45 -14.64
N LEU A 80 -11.18 22.59 -14.51
CA LEU A 80 -12.09 22.61 -13.36
C LEU A 80 -11.37 22.37 -12.03
N ARG A 81 -10.45 21.38 -11.99
CA ARG A 81 -9.62 21.12 -10.79
C ARG A 81 -8.70 22.27 -10.44
N HIS A 82 -8.16 22.96 -11.45
CA HIS A 82 -7.36 24.16 -11.24
C HIS A 82 -8.22 25.30 -10.68
N ALA A 83 -9.43 25.51 -11.20
CA ALA A 83 -10.35 26.51 -10.67
C ALA A 83 -10.67 26.25 -9.18
N ALA A 84 -10.97 25.00 -8.82
CA ALA A 84 -11.20 24.61 -7.42
C ALA A 84 -9.97 24.84 -6.50
N ARG A 85 -8.75 24.61 -7.00
CA ARG A 85 -7.53 24.90 -6.24
C ARG A 85 -7.27 26.39 -6.10
N MET A 86 -7.59 27.18 -7.14
CA MET A 86 -7.48 28.63 -7.11
C MET A 86 -8.48 29.23 -6.10
N THR A 87 -9.73 28.76 -6.06
CA THR A 87 -10.71 29.22 -5.06
C THR A 87 -10.27 28.85 -3.64
N GLY A 88 -9.79 27.62 -3.41
CA GLY A 88 -9.22 27.22 -2.12
C GLY A 88 -8.04 28.11 -1.70
N SER A 89 -7.13 28.43 -2.64
CA SER A 89 -6.02 29.34 -2.35
C SER A 89 -6.45 30.78 -2.05
N ALA A 90 -7.57 31.24 -2.63
CA ALA A 90 -8.12 32.57 -2.37
C ALA A 90 -8.64 32.65 -0.94
N LEU A 91 -9.37 31.62 -0.50
CA LEU A 91 -9.90 31.52 0.86
C LEU A 91 -8.76 31.50 1.89
N LEU A 92 -7.70 30.72 1.64
CA LEU A 92 -6.53 30.69 2.52
C LEU A 92 -5.78 32.02 2.56
N ALA A 93 -5.61 32.69 1.41
CA ALA A 93 -4.99 34.00 1.36
C ALA A 93 -5.83 35.07 2.09
N ALA A 94 -7.16 35.02 1.96
CA ALA A 94 -8.07 35.88 2.68
C ALA A 94 -7.97 35.65 4.20
N GLY A 95 -7.96 34.39 4.65
CA GLY A 95 -7.75 34.04 6.06
C GLY A 95 -6.43 34.57 6.61
N ALA A 96 -5.33 34.42 5.86
CA ALA A 96 -4.03 35.00 6.24
C ALA A 96 -4.07 36.54 6.32
N GLY A 97 -4.85 37.19 5.45
CA GLY A 97 -5.11 38.63 5.50
C GLY A 97 -5.87 39.06 6.76
N VAL A 98 -6.90 38.32 7.15
CA VAL A 98 -7.69 38.59 8.36
C VAL A 98 -6.84 38.42 9.62
N VAL A 99 -6.13 37.30 9.76
CA VAL A 99 -5.22 37.05 10.90
C VAL A 99 -4.15 38.14 10.98
N SER A 100 -3.53 38.47 9.85
CA SER A 100 -2.52 39.52 9.80
C SER A 100 -3.08 40.90 10.09
N GLY A 101 -4.34 41.19 9.71
CA GLY A 101 -5.02 42.44 9.99
C GLY A 101 -5.39 42.60 11.47
N VAL A 102 -5.82 41.54 12.14
CA VAL A 102 -6.08 41.53 13.59
C VAL A 102 -4.77 41.74 14.36
N TRP A 103 -3.69 41.05 13.97
CA TRP A 103 -2.39 41.17 14.63
C TRP A 103 -1.69 42.50 14.35
N ASN A 104 -1.79 43.02 13.12
CA ASN A 104 -1.11 44.24 12.66
C ASN A 104 -2.10 45.38 12.38
N TRP A 105 -3.08 45.59 13.26
CA TRP A 105 -4.14 46.59 13.06
C TRP A 105 -3.61 48.03 12.87
N LYS A 106 -2.47 48.37 13.46
CA LYS A 106 -1.79 49.67 13.27
C LYS A 106 -1.09 49.83 11.91
N LYS A 107 -0.93 48.75 11.12
CA LYS A 107 -0.20 48.73 9.85
C LYS A 107 -0.99 47.97 8.77
N PRO A 108 -2.07 48.56 8.21
CA PRO A 108 -2.95 47.87 7.26
C PRO A 108 -2.23 47.38 5.99
N GLY A 109 -1.15 48.04 5.58
CA GLY A 109 -0.33 47.61 4.44
C GLY A 109 0.35 46.24 4.62
N VAL A 110 0.61 45.81 5.86
CA VAL A 110 1.26 44.53 6.16
C VAL A 110 0.32 43.35 5.88
N ALA A 111 -0.96 43.47 6.27
CA ALA A 111 -1.98 42.45 6.02
C ALA A 111 -2.17 42.16 4.53
N THR A 112 -2.24 43.21 3.70
CA THR A 112 -2.35 43.06 2.24
C THR A 112 -1.11 42.39 1.63
N ARG A 113 0.09 42.63 2.19
CA ARG A 113 1.34 42.01 1.74
C ARG A 113 1.38 40.52 2.05
N HIS A 114 0.95 40.10 3.24
CA HIS A 114 0.87 38.68 3.61
C HIS A 114 -0.16 37.94 2.77
N MET A 115 -1.36 38.52 2.57
CA MET A 115 -2.37 37.99 1.66
C MET A 115 -1.81 37.78 0.24
N ARG A 116 -1.14 38.81 -0.32
CA ARG A 116 -0.53 38.72 -1.66
C ARG A 116 0.62 37.72 -1.73
N ALA A 117 1.43 37.58 -0.68
CA ALA A 117 2.52 36.61 -0.63
C ALA A 117 1.99 35.17 -0.62
N VAL A 118 1.00 34.88 0.24
CA VAL A 118 0.35 33.57 0.32
C VAL A 118 -0.35 33.23 -1.00
N TRP A 119 -1.13 34.17 -1.55
CA TRP A 119 -1.77 33.99 -2.85
C TRP A 119 -0.77 33.69 -3.96
N ARG A 120 0.31 34.48 -4.10
CA ARG A 120 1.33 34.26 -5.15
C ARG A 120 1.97 32.89 -5.03
N ARG A 121 2.30 32.44 -3.81
CA ARG A 121 2.91 31.12 -3.58
C ARG A 121 1.96 29.98 -3.95
N LEU A 122 0.72 30.03 -3.47
CA LEU A 122 -0.27 28.97 -3.71
C LEU A 122 -0.76 28.96 -5.17
N ALA A 123 -1.05 30.12 -5.75
CA ALA A 123 -1.45 30.24 -7.14
C ALA A 123 -0.31 29.84 -8.09
N GLY A 124 0.94 30.18 -7.76
CA GLY A 124 2.13 29.74 -8.51
C GLY A 124 2.24 28.21 -8.55
N ARG A 125 2.14 27.55 -7.39
CA ARG A 125 2.16 26.08 -7.30
C ARG A 125 0.96 25.45 -8.03
N ALA A 126 -0.24 26.03 -7.93
CA ALA A 126 -1.43 25.55 -8.63
C ALA A 126 -1.26 25.59 -10.16
N ARG A 127 -0.65 26.67 -10.69
CA ARG A 127 -0.33 26.83 -12.12
C ARG A 127 0.71 25.81 -12.58
N GLN A 128 1.79 25.62 -11.84
CA GLN A 128 2.82 24.62 -12.17
C GLN A 128 2.23 23.20 -12.23
N VAL A 129 1.42 22.82 -11.24
CA VAL A 129 0.78 21.49 -11.21
C VAL A 129 -0.24 21.34 -12.35
N ARG A 130 -0.86 22.43 -12.82
CA ARG A 130 -1.71 22.38 -14.03
C ARG A 130 -0.85 22.25 -15.29
N ALA A 131 0.20 23.04 -15.43
CA ALA A 131 1.10 23.00 -16.59
C ALA A 131 1.69 21.61 -16.78
N ALA A 132 2.17 20.96 -15.71
CA ALA A 132 2.68 19.59 -15.77
C ALA A 132 1.60 18.57 -16.22
N ARG A 133 0.36 18.70 -15.73
CA ARG A 133 -0.77 17.84 -16.13
C ARG A 133 -1.17 18.08 -17.59
N ASP A 134 -1.27 19.33 -18.00
CA ASP A 134 -1.67 19.70 -19.36
C ASP A 134 -0.57 19.30 -20.37
N ALA A 135 0.71 19.41 -20.00
CA ALA A 135 1.84 18.88 -20.78
C ALA A 135 1.79 17.35 -20.91
N ALA A 136 1.48 16.63 -19.83
CA ALA A 136 1.30 15.18 -19.86
C ALA A 136 0.10 14.75 -20.73
N ILE A 137 -1.01 15.50 -20.68
CA ILE A 137 -2.19 15.26 -21.54
C ILE A 137 -1.88 15.55 -23.02
N ASN A 138 -1.02 16.53 -23.27
CA ASN A 138 -0.63 16.95 -24.61
C ASN A 138 0.52 16.12 -25.19
N GLY A 139 1.20 15.30 -24.38
CA GLY A 139 2.40 14.55 -24.78
C GLY A 139 3.63 15.44 -24.99
N THR A 140 3.62 16.67 -24.44
CA THR A 140 4.67 17.68 -24.62
C THR A 140 5.50 17.87 -23.34
N SER A 141 5.57 16.84 -22.48
CA SER A 141 6.40 16.89 -21.28
C SER A 141 7.87 16.84 -21.68
N THR A 142 8.57 17.97 -21.53
CA THR A 142 9.98 18.13 -21.91
C THR A 142 10.94 17.50 -20.88
N ASP A 143 10.47 17.27 -19.66
CA ASP A 143 11.26 16.58 -18.63
C ASP A 143 11.05 15.07 -18.79
N GLY A 144 12.15 14.33 -19.00
CA GLY A 144 12.18 12.85 -18.99
C GLY A 144 11.70 12.22 -17.67
N GLY A 145 11.31 13.01 -16.67
CA GLY A 145 10.57 12.57 -15.50
C GLY A 145 9.10 12.36 -15.84
N LYS A 146 8.74 11.14 -16.23
CA LYS A 146 7.36 10.67 -16.03
C LYS A 146 7.01 10.96 -14.57
N PRO A 147 5.97 11.74 -14.23
CA PRO A 147 5.41 11.62 -12.90
C PRO A 147 4.91 10.17 -12.84
N GLU A 148 5.64 9.33 -12.12
CA GLU A 148 5.25 7.98 -11.77
C GLU A 148 4.01 8.11 -10.89
N VAL A 149 2.86 8.31 -11.54
CA VAL A 149 1.61 7.86 -10.99
C VAL A 149 1.81 6.36 -10.92
N ALA A 150 2.16 5.87 -9.72
CA ALA A 150 2.28 4.46 -9.42
C ALA A 150 1.04 3.76 -10.00
N VAL A 151 1.23 3.13 -11.15
CA VAL A 151 0.25 2.22 -11.70
C VAL A 151 0.39 1.01 -10.79
N PRO A 152 -0.65 0.62 -10.02
CA PRO A 152 -0.53 -0.54 -9.15
C PRO A 152 -0.12 -1.74 -10.01
N ALA A 153 1.02 -2.33 -9.64
CA ALA A 153 1.62 -3.58 -10.11
C ALA A 153 1.54 -3.85 -11.63
N THR A 154 2.61 -3.50 -12.37
CA THR A 154 2.86 -4.02 -13.74
C THR A 154 3.97 -5.09 -13.73
N GLN A 155 3.97 -5.98 -12.74
CA GLN A 155 4.77 -7.20 -12.81
C GLN A 155 3.90 -8.37 -12.37
N VAL A 156 3.68 -9.29 -13.32
CA VAL A 156 3.08 -10.60 -13.09
C VAL A 156 4.25 -11.58 -13.05
N ASN A 157 4.38 -12.34 -11.97
CA ASN A 157 5.35 -13.43 -11.85
C ASN A 157 5.02 -14.48 -12.92
N ASN A 158 5.95 -14.72 -13.85
CA ASN A 158 5.82 -15.76 -14.87
C ASN A 158 6.96 -16.77 -14.70
N PRO A 159 6.66 -18.01 -14.30
CA PRO A 159 7.67 -19.02 -14.01
C PRO A 159 8.46 -19.50 -15.24
N ASN A 160 7.99 -19.22 -16.48
CA ASN A 160 8.61 -19.70 -17.71
C ASN A 160 9.36 -18.62 -18.51
N ARG A 161 9.82 -17.54 -17.86
CA ARG A 161 10.62 -16.51 -18.55
C ARG A 161 12.03 -17.07 -18.86
N PRO A 162 12.50 -17.06 -20.12
CA PRO A 162 13.91 -17.27 -20.41
C PRO A 162 14.71 -16.12 -19.80
N LYS A 163 15.67 -16.44 -18.92
CA LYS A 163 16.53 -15.46 -18.25
C LYS A 163 17.52 -14.88 -19.27
N ASP A 164 17.46 -13.57 -19.51
CA ASP A 164 18.49 -12.87 -20.28
C ASP A 164 19.84 -12.96 -19.52
N PRO A 165 20.97 -13.12 -20.22
CA PRO A 165 22.28 -13.17 -19.57
C PRO A 165 22.60 -11.80 -18.96
N VAL A 166 22.68 -11.76 -17.63
CA VAL A 166 23.13 -10.58 -16.88
C VAL A 166 24.62 -10.36 -17.14
N LEU A 167 24.98 -9.18 -17.65
CA LEU A 167 26.36 -8.74 -17.76
C LEU A 167 26.91 -8.27 -16.40
N ALA A 168 28.19 -8.61 -16.21
CA ALA A 168 29.18 -8.23 -15.20
C ALA A 168 29.23 -9.04 -13.88
N PRO A 169 30.40 -9.64 -13.54
CA PRO A 169 30.56 -10.50 -12.37
C PRO A 169 30.77 -9.69 -11.09
N VAL A 170 29.89 -9.86 -10.11
CA VAL A 170 30.14 -9.49 -8.71
C VAL A 170 31.16 -10.48 -8.12
N GLN A 171 32.14 -9.94 -7.40
CA GLN A 171 33.36 -10.62 -7.00
C GLN A 171 33.12 -11.83 -6.08
N LYS A 172 33.95 -12.85 -6.29
CA LYS A 172 34.05 -14.05 -5.44
C LYS A 172 34.83 -13.76 -4.16
N SER A 173 34.18 -13.90 -3.01
CA SER A 173 34.75 -14.36 -1.72
C SER A 173 33.56 -14.45 -0.75
N VAL A 174 33.36 -15.47 0.10
CA VAL A 174 34.24 -16.24 0.98
C VAL A 174 33.72 -17.68 1.04
N LYS A 175 34.61 -18.68 1.16
CA LYS A 175 34.21 -20.09 1.32
C LYS A 175 33.52 -20.31 2.67
N SER A 176 32.23 -20.68 2.64
CA SER A 176 31.45 -21.05 3.82
C SER A 176 31.88 -22.41 4.37
N ARG A 177 32.02 -22.53 5.70
CA ARG A 177 32.11 -23.81 6.41
C ARG A 177 30.68 -24.30 6.69
N PRO A 178 30.40 -25.62 6.62
CA PRO A 178 29.10 -26.14 7.02
C PRO A 178 28.97 -26.07 8.54
N VAL A 179 27.89 -25.47 9.03
CA VAL A 179 27.46 -25.59 10.44
C VAL A 179 26.40 -26.68 10.49
N VAL A 180 26.65 -27.68 11.34
CA VAL A 180 25.71 -28.75 11.65
C VAL A 180 24.61 -28.16 12.54
N LEU A 181 23.36 -28.22 12.08
CA LEU A 181 22.18 -27.92 12.89
C LEU A 181 21.97 -29.08 13.88
N ALA A 182 22.25 -28.83 15.16
CA ALA A 182 21.88 -29.73 16.24
C ALA A 182 20.51 -29.33 16.79
N GLY A 183 19.59 -30.30 16.75
CA GLY A 183 18.48 -30.53 17.68
C GLY A 183 17.70 -29.34 18.25
N ALA A 184 16.42 -29.26 17.90
CA ALA A 184 15.43 -28.51 18.66
C ALA A 184 15.31 -29.09 20.08
N ASP A 185 15.78 -28.33 21.07
CA ASP A 185 15.40 -28.51 22.48
C ASP A 185 14.28 -27.49 22.82
N PRO A 186 13.11 -27.94 23.27
CA PRO A 186 12.05 -27.05 23.76
C PRO A 186 12.33 -26.73 25.22
N SER A 187 13.26 -25.82 25.48
CA SER A 187 13.42 -25.24 26.82
C SER A 187 13.48 -23.74 26.70
N GLY A 188 12.57 -23.07 27.42
CA GLY A 188 12.46 -21.62 27.48
C GLY A 188 13.81 -21.00 27.84
N GLY A 189 14.49 -20.46 26.84
CA GLY A 189 15.66 -19.62 27.03
C GLY A 189 15.22 -18.26 27.52
N THR A 190 15.28 -18.05 28.83
CA THR A 190 15.46 -16.72 29.40
C THR A 190 16.52 -16.00 28.58
N VAL A 191 16.15 -14.89 27.93
CA VAL A 191 17.11 -14.00 27.27
C VAL A 191 18.10 -13.58 28.35
N SER A 192 19.27 -14.23 28.35
CA SER A 192 20.34 -13.95 29.29
C SER A 192 20.63 -12.46 29.23
N GLU A 193 20.68 -11.86 30.42
CA GLU A 193 21.14 -10.52 30.76
C GLU A 193 22.65 -10.36 30.46
N SER A 194 23.07 -10.77 29.27
CA SER A 194 24.35 -10.46 28.69
C SER A 194 24.08 -9.34 27.72
N GLY A 195 24.56 -8.13 28.01
CA GLY A 195 24.42 -6.96 27.16
C GLY A 195 24.95 -7.23 25.76
N THR A 196 24.11 -7.77 24.90
CA THR A 196 24.38 -7.87 23.49
C THR A 196 24.22 -6.46 22.96
N ALA A 197 25.32 -5.88 22.53
CA ALA A 197 25.31 -4.59 21.90
C ALA A 197 24.50 -4.74 20.60
N PHE A 198 23.20 -4.42 20.67
CA PHE A 198 22.29 -4.28 19.54
C PHE A 198 22.78 -3.10 18.70
N THR A 199 23.86 -3.32 17.97
CA THR A 199 24.59 -2.30 17.23
C THR A 199 24.20 -2.32 15.76
N ARG A 200 23.65 -3.43 15.27
CA ARG A 200 23.30 -3.65 13.87
C ARG A 200 22.05 -4.52 13.74
N LEU A 201 20.93 -3.90 13.38
CA LEU A 201 19.69 -4.61 13.03
C LEU A 201 19.86 -5.50 11.78
N SER A 202 20.82 -5.14 10.91
CA SER A 202 21.15 -5.91 9.70
C SER A 202 21.56 -7.35 9.99
N ASP A 203 22.25 -7.61 11.10
CA ASP A 203 22.81 -8.93 11.38
C ASP A 203 21.69 -9.96 11.65
N ALA A 204 20.64 -9.54 12.36
CA ALA A 204 19.44 -10.34 12.54
C ALA A 204 18.67 -10.54 11.22
N ALA A 205 18.56 -9.47 10.41
CA ALA A 205 17.91 -9.54 9.11
C ALA A 205 18.68 -10.44 8.12
N GLU A 206 20.01 -10.51 8.20
CA GLU A 206 20.84 -11.41 7.41
C GLU A 206 20.57 -12.88 7.74
N VAL A 207 20.39 -13.21 9.03
CA VAL A 207 19.99 -14.57 9.45
C VAL A 207 18.63 -14.95 8.86
N MET A 208 17.66 -14.03 8.93
CA MET A 208 16.32 -14.26 8.33
C MET A 208 16.41 -14.44 6.80
N LEU A 209 17.20 -13.59 6.12
CA LEU A 209 17.39 -13.67 4.68
C LEU A 209 18.07 -14.98 4.26
N GLN A 210 19.08 -15.40 5.01
CA GLN A 210 19.77 -16.66 4.78
C GLN A 210 18.79 -17.83 4.92
N ALA A 211 18.01 -17.88 6.00
CA ALA A 211 17.01 -18.92 6.23
C ALA A 211 15.98 -18.98 5.09
N ALA A 212 15.49 -17.82 4.64
CA ALA A 212 14.57 -17.75 3.50
C ALA A 212 15.20 -18.23 2.18
N SER A 213 16.51 -17.99 1.98
CA SER A 213 17.22 -18.41 0.76
C SER A 213 17.49 -19.92 0.70
N THR A 214 17.52 -20.58 1.85
CA THR A 214 17.77 -22.02 1.99
C THR A 214 16.51 -22.82 2.30
N PHE A 215 15.33 -22.22 2.12
CA PHE A 215 14.07 -22.90 2.43
C PHE A 215 13.89 -24.13 1.54
N ASP A 216 13.73 -25.29 2.16
CA ASP A 216 13.56 -26.56 1.47
C ASP A 216 12.05 -26.80 1.20
N PRO A 217 11.65 -27.03 -0.07
CA PRO A 217 10.27 -27.33 -0.43
C PRO A 217 9.65 -28.53 0.31
N GLU A 218 10.44 -29.41 0.90
CA GLU A 218 9.93 -30.52 1.71
C GLU A 218 9.17 -30.06 2.97
N TYR A 219 9.42 -28.84 3.45
CA TYR A 219 8.79 -28.25 4.64
C TYR A 219 7.63 -27.29 4.31
N MET A 220 6.91 -27.50 3.20
CA MET A 220 5.76 -26.64 2.83
C MET A 220 4.63 -26.57 3.86
N ALA A 221 4.52 -27.56 4.75
CA ALA A 221 3.60 -27.49 5.89
C ALA A 221 4.02 -26.41 6.89
N GLU A 222 5.30 -26.35 7.25
CA GLU A 222 5.87 -25.35 8.17
C GLU A 222 5.89 -23.94 7.54
N PHE A 223 5.92 -23.86 6.21
CA PHE A 223 5.79 -22.59 5.48
C PHE A 223 4.46 -21.88 5.75
N GLN A 224 3.39 -22.63 6.00
CA GLN A 224 2.09 -22.06 6.36
C GLN A 224 2.17 -21.29 7.67
N ASP A 225 2.77 -21.89 8.69
CA ASP A 225 2.94 -21.28 10.00
C ASP A 225 3.83 -20.03 9.90
N LEU A 226 4.89 -20.08 9.08
CA LEU A 226 5.72 -18.92 8.78
C LEU A 226 4.91 -17.77 8.16
N ILE A 227 4.03 -18.06 7.20
CA ILE A 227 3.20 -17.04 6.55
C ILE A 227 2.22 -16.40 7.55
N ASP A 228 1.63 -17.21 8.43
CA ASP A 228 0.69 -16.72 9.44
C ASP A 228 1.40 -15.87 10.52
N ASP A 229 2.67 -16.16 10.82
CA ASP A 229 3.50 -15.41 11.76
C ASP A 229 4.05 -14.09 11.19
N LEU A 230 4.13 -13.93 9.86
CA LEU A 230 4.71 -12.74 9.21
C LEU A 230 4.19 -11.38 9.75
N PRO A 231 2.88 -11.16 9.95
CA PRO A 231 2.38 -9.90 10.50
C PRO A 231 2.87 -9.66 11.94
N GLU A 232 2.90 -10.70 12.78
CA GLU A 232 3.35 -10.62 14.16
C GLU A 232 4.86 -10.36 14.25
N ALA A 233 5.65 -11.08 13.45
CA ALA A 233 7.09 -10.88 13.35
C ALA A 233 7.45 -9.45 12.93
N LEU A 234 6.81 -8.90 11.88
CA LEU A 234 7.06 -7.52 11.46
C LEU A 234 6.48 -6.47 12.40
N SER A 235 5.39 -6.78 13.12
CA SER A 235 4.89 -5.93 14.21
C SER A 235 5.91 -5.83 15.34
N THR A 236 6.60 -6.92 15.66
CA THR A 236 7.69 -6.92 16.65
C THR A 236 8.84 -6.02 16.21
N VAL A 237 9.26 -6.11 14.93
CA VAL A 237 10.26 -5.21 14.36
C VAL A 237 9.78 -3.75 14.38
N GLN A 238 8.51 -3.50 14.05
CA GLN A 238 7.92 -2.17 14.15
C GLN A 238 8.04 -1.61 15.58
N GLU A 239 7.71 -2.41 16.60
CA GLU A 239 7.77 -1.96 17.99
C GLU A 239 9.21 -1.63 18.44
N THR A 240 10.23 -2.28 17.88
CA THR A 240 11.62 -1.89 18.14
C THR A 240 11.90 -0.43 17.73
N LEU A 241 11.33 0.05 16.61
CA LEU A 241 11.50 1.44 16.16
C LEU A 241 10.85 2.42 17.12
N ARG A 242 9.70 2.06 17.69
CA ARG A 242 9.03 2.87 18.71
C ARG A 242 9.89 2.98 19.97
N VAL A 243 10.38 1.85 20.48
CA VAL A 243 11.25 1.82 21.65
C VAL A 243 12.54 2.62 21.41
N LEU A 244 13.14 2.53 20.21
CA LEU A 244 14.31 3.31 19.85
C LEU A 244 14.02 4.82 19.83
N ALA A 245 12.86 5.24 19.32
CA ALA A 245 12.46 6.65 19.32
C ALA A 245 12.25 7.18 20.75
N GLU A 246 11.54 6.42 21.59
CA GLU A 246 11.29 6.78 23.00
C GLU A 246 12.60 6.87 23.80
N LEU A 247 13.49 5.87 23.67
CA LEU A 247 14.81 5.89 24.32
C LEU A 247 15.69 7.04 23.83
N SER A 248 15.63 7.35 22.53
CA SER A 248 16.40 8.43 21.92
C SER A 248 15.92 9.81 22.37
N GLN A 249 14.63 9.95 22.67
CA GLN A 249 14.05 11.18 23.21
C GLN A 249 14.37 11.39 24.70
N GLU A 250 14.36 10.32 25.50
CA GLU A 250 14.45 10.41 26.97
C GLU A 250 15.87 10.31 27.50
N LYS A 251 16.72 9.46 26.91
CA LYS A 251 17.97 9.01 27.54
C LYS A 251 19.22 9.32 26.74
N LEU A 252 19.10 9.58 25.44
CA LEU A 252 20.24 9.75 24.55
C LEU A 252 20.34 11.19 24.04
N PRO A 253 21.56 11.73 23.84
CA PRO A 253 21.75 13.07 23.28
C PRO A 253 21.57 13.06 21.75
N VAL A 254 20.38 12.68 21.28
CA VAL A 254 20.04 12.59 19.85
C VAL A 254 19.25 13.83 19.42
N ASP A 255 19.48 14.31 18.19
CA ASP A 255 18.74 15.45 17.64
C ASP A 255 17.24 15.11 17.49
N PRO A 256 16.32 16.00 17.91
CA PRO A 256 14.87 15.76 17.79
C PRO A 256 14.41 15.43 16.37
N LEU A 257 15.07 15.94 15.33
CA LEU A 257 14.76 15.63 13.94
C LEU A 257 14.99 14.14 13.64
N VAL A 258 16.05 13.54 14.19
CA VAL A 258 16.35 12.12 14.00
C VAL A 258 15.27 11.26 14.68
N VAL A 259 14.80 11.67 15.86
CA VAL A 259 13.69 11.00 16.56
C VAL A 259 12.40 11.06 15.74
N GLU A 260 12.12 12.20 15.11
CA GLU A 260 10.95 12.37 14.22
C GLU A 260 11.01 11.41 13.02
N GLU A 261 12.17 11.31 12.36
CA GLU A 261 12.39 10.39 11.24
C GLU A 261 12.24 8.91 11.63
N ILE A 262 12.74 8.51 12.81
CA ILE A 262 12.50 7.15 13.35
C ILE A 262 11.00 6.91 13.56
N GLY A 263 10.28 7.92 14.08
CA GLY A 263 8.83 7.89 14.22
C GLY A 263 8.08 7.79 12.89
N GLU A 264 8.59 8.41 11.81
CA GLU A 264 8.06 8.20 10.45
C GLU A 264 8.25 6.77 9.98
N GLY A 265 9.42 6.17 10.25
CA GLY A 265 9.72 4.76 9.99
C GLY A 265 8.72 3.81 10.66
N TYR A 266 8.42 4.03 11.95
CA TYR A 266 7.38 3.29 12.68
C TYR A 266 6.01 3.37 11.98
N ARG A 267 5.58 4.57 11.59
CA ARG A 267 4.28 4.77 10.90
C ARG A 267 4.27 4.14 9.51
N ALA A 268 5.40 4.13 8.81
CA ALA A 268 5.53 3.47 7.52
C ALA A 268 5.39 1.95 7.67
N MET A 269 6.03 1.37 8.70
CA MET A 269 5.97 -0.07 8.98
C MET A 269 4.55 -0.56 9.30
N SER A 270 3.72 0.26 9.96
CA SER A 270 2.29 -0.06 10.16
C SER A 270 1.57 -0.41 8.86
N ARG A 271 1.89 0.28 7.75
CA ARG A 271 1.29 -0.03 6.44
C ARG A 271 1.78 -1.35 5.86
N VAL A 272 3.02 -1.74 6.18
CA VAL A 272 3.60 -3.02 5.77
C VAL A 272 2.91 -4.15 6.52
N VAL A 273 2.78 -4.05 7.85
CA VAL A 273 2.07 -5.03 8.68
C VAL A 273 0.63 -5.20 8.19
N SER A 274 -0.12 -4.11 7.99
CA SER A 274 -1.48 -4.20 7.45
C SER A 274 -1.58 -4.79 6.04
N ALA A 275 -0.52 -4.72 5.24
CA ALA A 275 -0.50 -5.36 3.92
C ALA A 275 -0.26 -6.87 4.02
N LEU A 276 0.33 -7.35 5.11
CA LEU A 276 0.62 -8.76 5.35
C LEU A 276 -0.55 -9.51 6.00
N ASP A 277 -1.47 -8.82 6.70
CA ASP A 277 -2.65 -9.45 7.34
C ASP A 277 -3.48 -10.33 6.39
N GLU A 278 -3.54 -9.96 5.11
CA GLU A 278 -4.33 -10.71 4.11
C GLU A 278 -3.56 -11.90 3.51
N VAL A 279 -2.23 -11.97 3.69
CA VAL A 279 -1.38 -12.96 3.01
C VAL A 279 -1.71 -14.38 3.46
N GLY A 280 -1.87 -14.63 4.77
CA GLY A 280 -2.25 -15.96 5.29
C GLY A 280 -3.63 -16.42 4.80
N THR A 281 -4.60 -15.50 4.76
CA THR A 281 -5.94 -15.78 4.22
C THR A 281 -5.89 -16.14 2.73
N VAL A 282 -5.12 -15.40 1.93
CA VAL A 282 -4.92 -15.68 0.51
C VAL A 282 -4.20 -17.01 0.31
N TYR A 283 -3.18 -17.30 1.11
CA TYR A 283 -2.42 -18.55 1.04
C TYR A 283 -3.33 -19.77 1.25
N ARG A 284 -4.09 -19.79 2.36
CA ARG A 284 -5.07 -20.85 2.66
C ARG A 284 -6.09 -21.05 1.56
N ARG A 285 -6.58 -19.95 0.97
CA ARG A 285 -7.57 -20.01 -0.10
C ARG A 285 -7.02 -20.59 -1.39
N VAL A 286 -5.80 -20.20 -1.77
CA VAL A 286 -5.19 -20.64 -3.04
C VAL A 286 -4.69 -22.08 -2.95
N HIS A 287 -4.18 -22.48 -1.79
CA HIS A 287 -3.62 -23.82 -1.55
C HIS A 287 -4.57 -24.75 -0.80
N ALA A 288 -5.88 -24.48 -0.78
CA ALA A 288 -6.84 -25.29 -0.04
C ALA A 288 -6.75 -26.79 -0.40
N ASP A 289 -6.62 -27.11 -1.69
CA ASP A 289 -6.49 -28.48 -2.18
C ASP A 289 -5.15 -29.13 -1.81
N ASP A 290 -4.08 -28.34 -1.67
CA ASP A 290 -2.76 -28.84 -1.26
C ASP A 290 -2.71 -29.04 0.26
N ILE A 291 -3.29 -28.12 1.02
CA ILE A 291 -3.43 -28.20 2.48
C ILE A 291 -4.27 -29.43 2.86
N GLU A 292 -5.41 -29.65 2.20
CA GLU A 292 -6.24 -30.84 2.44
C GLU A 292 -5.47 -32.14 2.19
N ARG A 293 -4.58 -32.17 1.19
CA ARG A 293 -3.73 -33.33 0.90
C ARG A 293 -2.64 -33.54 1.95
N ILE A 294 -2.05 -32.46 2.46
CA ILE A 294 -1.03 -32.50 3.52
C ILE A 294 -1.66 -32.94 4.85
N GLU A 295 -2.84 -32.41 5.20
CA GLU A 295 -3.55 -32.71 6.45
C GLU A 295 -4.25 -34.08 6.42
N ASN A 296 -4.72 -34.53 5.26
CA ASN A 296 -5.43 -35.80 5.09
C ASN A 296 -4.89 -36.63 3.91
N PRO A 297 -3.66 -37.16 4.02
CA PRO A 297 -3.01 -37.86 2.92
C PRO A 297 -3.72 -39.17 2.62
N ARG A 298 -4.09 -39.39 1.35
CA ARG A 298 -4.91 -40.54 0.91
C ARG A 298 -4.34 -41.92 1.27
N ASN A 299 -3.02 -42.05 1.39
CA ASN A 299 -2.31 -43.29 1.76
C ASN A 299 -1.03 -43.00 2.58
N GLY A 300 -1.02 -41.91 3.37
CA GLY A 300 0.20 -41.39 4.00
C GLY A 300 1.10 -40.60 3.03
N ILE A 301 2.08 -39.90 3.60
CA ILE A 301 2.95 -38.92 2.88
C ILE A 301 3.70 -39.58 1.71
N ASP A 302 4.22 -40.80 1.91
CA ASP A 302 4.92 -41.55 0.86
C ASP A 302 3.98 -42.05 -0.25
N GLY A 303 2.68 -42.16 0.02
CA GLY A 303 1.66 -42.54 -0.95
C GLY A 303 1.37 -41.39 -1.92
N GLU A 304 1.19 -40.17 -1.41
CA GLU A 304 0.98 -38.94 -2.20
C GLU A 304 2.13 -38.67 -3.17
N ARG A 305 3.39 -38.85 -2.74
CA ARG A 305 4.60 -38.67 -3.59
C ARG A 305 4.61 -39.57 -4.83
N ARG A 306 3.90 -40.71 -4.83
CA ARG A 306 3.80 -41.63 -5.98
C ARG A 306 2.73 -41.23 -7.00
N TRP A 307 1.79 -40.38 -6.61
CA TRP A 307 0.74 -39.85 -7.49
C TRP A 307 1.14 -38.52 -8.15
N ASN A 308 2.07 -37.77 -7.53
CA ASN A 308 2.75 -36.64 -8.17
C ASN A 308 3.92 -37.14 -9.03
N VAL A 309 3.60 -37.61 -10.25
CA VAL A 309 4.55 -37.85 -11.36
C VAL A 309 4.52 -36.71 -12.37
#